data_AF-A0A6Y1P2G2-F1
#
_entry.id   AF-A0A6Y1P2G2-F1
#
_cell.length_a   1.000
_cell.length_b   1.000
_cell.length_c   1.000
_cell.angle_alpha   90.00
_cell.angle_beta   90.00
_cell.angle_gamma   90.00
#
_symmetry.space_group_name_H-M   'P 1'
#
loop_
_entity.id
_entity.type
_entity.pdbx_description
1 polymer ?
#
loop_
_entity_poly.entity_id
_entity_poly.type
_entity_poly.pdbx_seq_one_letter_code
_entity_poly.pdbx_strand_id
1 'polypeptide(L)'
;MSVFKAEHLNILKKEANFSFEDSEIYNYRVYAYSWGRYHDPLRNESGTDKDKTEALKAYRRAVTLYERRGDAGKVTDIENKINALG
;
A
#
# COMPACT_ATOMS: atom_id res chain seq x y z
N MET A 1 26.57 11.63 24.36
CA MET A 1 25.60 10.65 23.84
C MET A 1 24.41 11.44 23.32
N SER A 2 24.34 11.70 22.01
CA SER A 2 23.29 12.53 21.40
C SER A 2 22.08 11.66 21.09
N VAL A 3 21.00 11.85 21.85
CA VAL A 3 19.69 11.28 21.55
C VAL A 3 19.11 12.08 20.37
N PHE A 4 18.95 11.46 19.21
CA PHE A 4 18.25 12.06 18.08
C PHE A 4 16.77 12.23 18.44
N LYS A 5 16.39 13.42 18.90
CA LYS A 5 14.99 13.82 19.07
C LYS A 5 14.34 14.02 17.71
N ALA A 6 13.90 12.94 17.09
CA ALA A 6 12.98 13.01 15.95
C ALA A 6 11.53 13.05 16.49
N GLU A 7 11.14 14.17 17.09
CA GLU A 7 9.77 14.39 17.61
C GLU A 7 8.71 14.35 16.48
N HIS A 8 9.11 14.38 15.21
CA HIS A 8 8.25 14.28 14.02
C HIS A 8 7.70 12.87 13.75
N LEU A 9 8.32 11.81 14.29
CA LEU A 9 7.92 10.41 14.02
C LEU A 9 6.78 9.91 14.91
N ASN A 10 6.38 10.69 15.92
CA ASN A 10 5.46 10.22 16.96
C ASN A 10 3.98 10.49 16.66
N ILE A 11 3.66 11.14 15.53
CA ILE A 11 2.31 11.58 15.20
C ILE A 11 1.83 10.88 13.92
N LEU A 12 1.85 9.54 13.88
CA LEU A 12 1.20 8.76 12.81
C LEU A 12 0.90 7.31 13.20
N LYS A 13 1.15 6.94 14.46
CA LYS A 13 0.88 5.61 14.98
C LYS A 13 -0.38 5.68 15.84
N LYS A 14 -1.56 5.61 15.22
CA LYS A 14 -2.78 5.29 15.99
C LYS A 14 -2.66 3.81 16.36
N GLU A 15 -2.67 3.51 17.66
CA GLU A 15 -2.83 2.14 18.16
C GLU A 15 -1.86 1.11 17.58
N ALA A 16 -0.58 1.48 17.46
CA ALA A 16 0.50 0.64 16.95
C ALA A 16 0.49 0.28 15.45
N ASN A 17 -0.50 0.71 14.67
CA ASN A 17 -0.59 0.41 13.23
C ASN A 17 -0.64 1.69 12.37
N PHE A 18 0.04 1.65 11.22
CA PHE A 18 -0.09 2.68 10.19
C PHE A 18 -1.29 2.36 9.31
N SER A 19 -2.34 3.17 9.39
CA SER A 19 -3.55 3.03 8.57
C SER A 19 -3.22 3.35 7.11
N PHE A 20 -3.48 2.41 6.21
CA PHE A 20 -3.29 2.64 4.77
C PHE A 20 -4.18 3.80 4.31
N GLU A 21 -5.47 3.74 4.64
CA GLU A 21 -6.50 4.68 4.19
C GLU A 21 -6.30 6.11 4.70
N ASP A 22 -5.72 6.29 5.90
CA ASP A 22 -5.43 7.61 6.48
C ASP A 22 -4.07 8.17 6.07
N SER A 23 -3.25 7.39 5.35
CA SER A 23 -1.91 7.79 4.95
C SER A 23 -1.88 8.51 3.60
N GLU A 24 -0.84 9.33 3.38
CA GLU A 24 -0.58 9.93 2.07
C GLU A 24 -0.42 8.88 0.95
N ILE A 25 0.03 7.66 1.28
CA ILE A 25 0.19 6.55 0.33
C ILE A 25 -1.15 6.25 -0.37
N TYR A 26 -2.29 6.40 0.33
CA TYR A 26 -3.63 6.20 -0.22
C TYR A 26 -3.93 7.10 -1.44
N ASN A 27 -3.28 8.26 -1.53
CA ASN A 27 -3.56 9.26 -2.56
C ASN A 27 -2.63 9.19 -3.78
N TYR A 28 -1.55 8.41 -3.72
CA TYR A 28 -0.57 8.29 -4.80
C TYR A 28 -0.56 6.89 -5.41
N ARG A 29 -0.94 6.80 -6.70
CA ARG A 29 -1.10 5.54 -7.46
C ARG A 29 0.06 4.54 -7.30
N VAL A 30 1.30 5.05 -7.36
CA VAL A 30 2.52 4.23 -7.27
C VAL A 30 2.68 3.70 -5.84
N TYR A 31 2.41 4.53 -4.84
CA TYR A 31 2.56 4.16 -3.44
C TYR A 31 1.46 3.21 -2.98
N ALA A 32 0.21 3.44 -3.38
CA ALA A 32 -0.88 2.49 -3.18
C ALA A 32 -0.55 1.11 -3.79
N TYR A 33 -0.01 1.08 -5.02
CA TYR A 33 0.43 -0.16 -5.63
C TYR A 33 1.57 -0.84 -4.85
N SER A 34 2.57 -0.07 -4.42
CA SER A 34 3.68 -0.60 -3.62
C SER A 34 3.20 -1.14 -2.27
N TRP A 35 2.30 -0.44 -1.57
CA TRP A 35 1.69 -0.94 -0.34
C TRP A 35 1.06 -2.32 -0.56
N GLY A 36 0.26 -2.44 -1.63
CA GLY A 36 -0.32 -3.72 -2.04
C GLY A 36 0.73 -4.81 -2.21
N ARG A 37 1.83 -4.53 -2.94
CA ARG A 37 2.93 -5.48 -3.18
C ARG A 37 3.65 -5.94 -1.91
N TYR A 38 3.91 -5.04 -0.97
CA TYR A 38 4.64 -5.38 0.25
C TYR A 38 3.77 -6.24 1.17
N HIS A 39 2.46 -6.04 1.20
CA HIS A 39 1.51 -6.85 1.97
C HIS A 39 1.06 -8.14 1.26
N ASP A 40 1.23 -8.25 -0.07
CA ASP A 40 0.79 -9.39 -0.90
C ASP A 40 1.47 -10.71 -0.49
N PRO A 41 0.71 -11.73 0.00
CA PRO A 41 1.25 -13.02 0.40
C PRO A 41 1.84 -13.87 -0.74
N LEU A 42 1.52 -13.56 -2.00
CA LEU A 42 2.07 -14.25 -3.18
C LEU A 42 3.39 -13.62 -3.64
N ARG A 43 3.93 -12.68 -2.87
CA ARG A 43 5.10 -11.86 -3.20
C ARG A 43 6.16 -11.99 -2.10
N ASN A 44 7.42 -11.90 -2.51
CA ASN A 44 8.57 -12.17 -1.63
C ASN A 44 9.18 -10.90 -1.02
N GLU A 45 8.58 -9.73 -1.28
CA GLU A 45 8.96 -8.45 -0.70
C GLU A 45 8.93 -8.53 0.83
N SER A 46 9.99 -8.08 1.50
CA SER A 46 10.11 -8.06 2.96
C SER A 46 10.03 -6.63 3.49
N GLY A 47 9.76 -6.47 4.79
CA GLY A 47 9.66 -5.15 5.45
C GLY A 47 8.30 -4.84 6.05
N THR A 48 7.30 -5.70 5.85
CA THR A 48 6.00 -5.68 6.53
C THR A 48 5.41 -7.08 6.57
N ASP A 49 4.42 -7.30 7.42
CA ASP A 49 3.70 -8.57 7.50
C ASP A 49 2.83 -8.79 6.26
N LYS A 50 2.73 -10.05 5.84
CA LYS A 50 1.88 -10.45 4.72
C LYS A 50 0.43 -10.47 5.17
N ASP A 51 -0.38 -9.62 4.56
CA ASP A 51 -1.80 -9.49 4.84
C ASP A 51 -2.57 -9.36 3.53
N LYS A 52 -3.31 -10.42 3.19
CA LYS A 52 -4.16 -10.47 1.98
C LYS A 52 -5.17 -9.32 1.95
N THR A 53 -5.73 -8.95 3.09
CA THR A 53 -6.76 -7.90 3.17
C THR A 53 -6.15 -6.53 2.87
N GLU A 54 -5.00 -6.21 3.48
CA GLU A 54 -4.26 -4.97 3.21
C GLU A 54 -3.78 -4.91 1.76
N ALA A 55 -3.29 -6.03 1.21
CA ALA A 55 -2.91 -6.12 -0.19
C ALA A 55 -4.08 -5.80 -1.13
N LEU A 56 -5.24 -6.41 -0.90
CA LEU A 56 -6.44 -6.21 -1.71
C LEU A 56 -6.97 -4.77 -1.61
N LYS A 57 -7.02 -4.19 -0.42
CA LYS A 57 -7.42 -2.78 -0.22
C LYS A 57 -6.55 -1.85 -1.05
N ALA A 58 -5.23 -2.01 -0.96
CA ALA A 58 -4.28 -1.14 -1.63
C ALA A 58 -4.25 -1.33 -3.14
N TYR A 59 -4.36 -2.57 -3.64
CA TYR A 59 -4.50 -2.82 -5.08
C TYR A 59 -5.78 -2.24 -5.65
N ARG A 60 -6.94 -2.38 -4.98
CA ARG A 60 -8.20 -1.75 -5.44
C ARG A 60 -8.07 -0.24 -5.51
N ARG A 61 -7.43 0.38 -4.51
CA ARG A 61 -7.18 1.82 -4.54
C ARG A 61 -6.25 2.21 -5.70
N ALA A 62 -5.19 1.42 -5.93
CA ALA A 62 -4.29 1.65 -7.05
C ALA A 62 -5.02 1.58 -8.40
N VAL A 63 -5.92 0.60 -8.61
CA VAL A 63 -6.79 0.52 -9.80
C VAL A 63 -7.53 1.84 -10.02
N THR A 64 -8.28 2.30 -9.03
CA THR A 64 -9.03 3.57 -9.15
C THR A 64 -8.15 4.76 -9.52
N LEU A 65 -6.92 4.82 -9.01
CA LEU A 65 -6.00 5.93 -9.29
C LEU A 65 -5.35 5.82 -10.68
N TYR A 66 -5.09 4.60 -11.18
CA TYR A 66 -4.57 4.38 -12.53
C TYR A 66 -5.67 4.53 -13.60
N GLU A 67 -6.91 4.14 -13.31
CA GLU A 67 -8.09 4.42 -14.15
C GLU A 67 -8.28 5.92 -14.37
N ARG A 68 -8.25 6.71 -13.28
CA ARG A 68 -8.34 8.19 -13.36
C ARG A 68 -7.23 8.82 -14.21
N ARG A 69 -6.09 8.15 -14.33
CA ARG A 69 -4.96 8.58 -15.16
C ARG A 69 -5.07 8.11 -16.61
N GLY A 70 -5.98 7.18 -16.92
CA GLY A 70 -6.11 6.57 -18.24
C GLY A 70 -5.07 5.48 -18.54
N ASP A 71 -4.49 4.86 -17.51
CA ASP A 71 -3.41 3.86 -17.65
C ASP A 71 -3.97 2.42 -17.64
N ALA A 72 -4.65 2.05 -18.74
CA ALA A 72 -5.36 0.78 -18.84
C ALA A 72 -4.44 -0.45 -18.66
N GLY A 73 -3.19 -0.38 -19.14
CA GLY A 73 -2.22 -1.47 -18.96
C GLY A 73 -1.93 -1.75 -17.49
N LYS A 74 -1.73 -0.70 -16.70
CA LYS A 74 -1.54 -0.86 -15.25
C LYS A 74 -2.79 -1.34 -14.53
N VAL A 75 -3.98 -0.93 -14.98
CA VAL A 75 -5.25 -1.42 -14.42
C VAL A 75 -5.34 -2.94 -14.60
N THR A 76 -5.19 -3.44 -15.82
CA THR A 76 -5.24 -4.89 -16.10
C THR A 76 -4.18 -5.68 -15.32
N ASP A 77 -2.95 -5.15 -15.23
CA ASP A 77 -1.88 -5.79 -14.44
C ASP A 77 -2.25 -5.93 -12.96
N ILE A 78 -2.90 -4.92 -12.38
CA ILE A 78 -3.29 -4.92 -10.96
C ILE A 78 -4.52 -5.80 -10.73
N GLU A 79 -5.50 -5.78 -11.64
CA GLU A 79 -6.68 -6.67 -11.59
C GLU A 79 -6.28 -8.14 -11.62
N ASN A 80 -5.30 -8.51 -12.46
CA ASN A 80 -4.75 -9.86 -12.48
C ASN A 80 -4.15 -10.27 -11.12
N LYS A 81 -3.54 -9.34 -10.39
CA LYS A 81 -3.03 -9.59 -9.03
C LYS A 81 -4.16 -9.74 -8.02
N ILE A 82 -5.20 -8.90 -8.11
CA ILE A 82 -6.40 -9.01 -7.29
C ILE A 82 -7.06 -10.38 -7.48
N ASN A 83 -7.17 -10.84 -8.73
CA ASN A 83 -7.74 -12.15 -9.06
C ASN A 83 -6.89 -13.30 -8.56
N ALA A 84 -5.55 -13.21 -8.66
CA ALA A 84 -4.65 -14.23 -8.13
C ALA A 84 -4.70 -14.34 -6.60
N LEU A 85 -5.04 -13.24 -5.91
CA LEU A 85 -5.27 -13.23 -4.47
C LEU A 85 -6.65 -13.78 -4.06
N GLY A 86 -7.55 -14.05 -5.02
CA GLY A 86 -8.92 -14.55 -4.81
C GLY A 86 -9.00 -15.77 -3.92
#